data_AF-A0AAD7ETK0-F1
#
_entry.id   AF-A0AAD7ETK0-F1
#
_cell.length_a   1.000
_cell.length_b   1.000
_cell.length_c   1.000
_cell.angle_alpha   90.00
_cell.angle_beta   90.00
_cell.angle_gamma   90.00
#
_symmetry.space_group_name_H-M   'P 1'
#
loop_
_entity.id
_entity.type
_entity.pdbx_description
1 polymer ?
#
loop_
_entity_poly.entity_id
_entity_poly.type
_entity_poly.pdbx_seq_one_letter_code
_entity_poly.pdbx_strand_id
1 'polypeptide(L)'
;MDSVSPSTRGSDLDSRESLSSSASSDYSLTTPSGVPSAQAIIRNMKSMLGGLDDTLGELHGQTMQIALLGGEPQVARDIEKCGCDNAQTSSSYIYACSLRRQLMDHDQRQKDGIEEIKLILKHVECELAPELLKKQAEEDIAREIDQLVAEQVAICLKDHIPQELQDEVAEQQRILEEVRRDLHNSESRRSNAALRKDHGDDNLQVIYKADGTVPAAYPPNLQALFDMDAPTSRALMLEYGMSDTSESRERNLNRLLQFFNVKYQMVSTKQSFGDIGVR
;
A
#
# COMPACT_ATOMS: atom_id res chain seq x y z
N MET A 1 36.17 -3.94 67.68
CA MET A 1 37.57 -3.55 67.94
C MET A 1 38.37 -3.97 66.73
N ASP A 2 39.45 -3.23 66.47
CA ASP A 2 40.26 -3.15 65.24
C ASP A 2 39.64 -2.35 64.09
N SER A 3 40.30 -1.42 63.44
CA SER A 3 41.31 -0.44 63.84
C SER A 3 41.42 0.52 62.66
N VAL A 4 41.34 1.81 62.96
CA VAL A 4 41.51 2.94 62.06
C VAL A 4 42.94 2.97 61.49
N SER A 5 43.10 3.28 60.19
CA SER A 5 44.02 4.34 59.73
C SER A 5 43.83 4.72 58.25
N PRO A 6 43.73 6.03 57.95
CA PRO A 6 43.73 6.60 56.60
C PRO A 6 45.15 7.04 56.18
N SER A 7 45.45 7.09 54.87
CA SER A 7 46.68 7.73 54.36
C SER A 7 46.43 8.53 53.08
N THR A 8 46.32 9.84 53.30
CA THR A 8 46.98 10.96 52.60
C THR A 8 47.66 10.75 51.24
N ARG A 9 47.21 11.57 50.28
CA ARG A 9 47.91 12.74 49.69
C ARG A 9 49.05 12.50 48.68
N GLY A 10 48.91 13.20 47.55
CA GLY A 10 49.99 13.61 46.64
C GLY A 10 49.47 13.63 45.21
N SER A 11 49.28 14.82 44.61
CA SER A 11 50.25 15.45 43.69
C SER A 11 50.42 14.61 42.43
N ASP A 12 50.31 15.07 41.19
CA ASP A 12 50.40 16.36 40.52
C ASP A 12 50.46 15.97 39.02
N LEU A 13 50.54 16.95 38.12
CA LEU A 13 50.98 16.80 36.72
C LEU A 13 49.92 16.29 35.76
N ASP A 14 49.29 17.16 35.00
CA ASP A 14 49.86 17.83 33.81
C ASP A 14 50.20 16.80 32.73
N SER A 15 49.24 16.61 31.82
CA SER A 15 49.49 16.13 30.46
C SER A 15 48.37 16.68 29.58
N ARG A 16 48.61 17.90 29.10
CA ARG A 16 48.01 18.43 27.87
C ARG A 16 48.43 17.50 26.73
N GLU A 17 47.63 16.49 26.43
CA GLU A 17 47.68 15.84 25.11
C GLU A 17 46.77 16.60 24.15
N SER A 18 47.41 17.52 23.45
CA SER A 18 46.98 18.02 22.15
C SER A 18 46.91 16.85 21.15
N LEU A 19 45.73 16.28 20.98
CA LEU A 19 45.40 15.45 19.82
C LEU A 19 44.66 16.31 18.80
N SER A 20 45.45 16.94 17.94
CA SER A 20 45.05 17.33 16.61
C SER A 20 44.74 16.07 15.81
N SER A 21 43.50 15.60 15.85
CA SER A 21 43.00 14.63 14.88
C SER A 21 42.15 15.37 13.86
N SER A 22 42.82 15.85 12.83
CA SER A 22 42.23 16.22 11.55
C SER A 22 41.62 14.97 10.93
N ALA A 23 40.41 14.63 11.37
CA ALA A 23 39.51 13.75 10.65
C ALA A 23 38.95 14.52 9.47
N SER A 24 39.63 14.42 8.33
CA SER A 24 39.04 14.65 7.02
C SER A 24 37.96 13.60 6.82
N SER A 25 36.79 13.82 7.42
CA SER A 25 35.58 13.10 7.06
C SER A 25 35.17 13.59 5.67
N ASP A 26 35.65 12.89 4.65
CA ASP A 26 34.98 12.81 3.36
C ASP A 26 33.59 12.22 3.60
N TYR A 27 32.65 13.06 4.04
CA TYR A 27 31.23 12.83 3.90
C TYR A 27 30.92 12.90 2.40
N SER A 28 31.23 11.81 1.70
CA SER A 28 30.56 11.49 0.44
C SER A 28 29.10 11.31 0.79
N LEU A 29 28.34 12.41 0.62
CA LEU A 29 26.91 12.49 0.72
C LEU A 29 26.31 11.52 -0.30
N THR A 30 26.24 10.24 0.05
CA THR A 30 25.49 9.24 -0.69
C THR A 30 24.04 9.66 -0.65
N THR A 31 23.61 10.27 -1.75
CA THR A 31 22.23 10.68 -1.95
C THR A 31 21.32 9.49 -1.69
N PRO A 32 20.31 9.62 -0.80
CA PRO A 32 19.46 8.51 -0.43
C PRO A 32 18.73 7.94 -1.65
N SER A 33 18.80 6.62 -1.81
CA SER A 33 18.23 5.81 -2.90
C SER A 33 16.68 5.89 -3.02
N GLY A 34 16.00 6.69 -2.17
CA GLY A 34 14.55 6.91 -2.17
C GLY A 34 14.03 8.02 -3.08
N VAL A 35 14.92 8.82 -3.68
CA VAL A 35 14.57 9.93 -4.60
C VAL A 35 13.91 9.53 -5.95
N PRO A 36 13.93 8.27 -6.46
CA PRO A 36 13.29 7.96 -7.75
C PRO A 36 11.77 8.20 -7.74
N SER A 37 11.11 7.97 -6.60
CA SER A 37 9.64 8.10 -6.47
C SER A 37 9.20 9.56 -6.52
N ALA A 38 9.86 10.43 -5.74
CA ALA A 38 9.57 11.86 -5.75
C ALA A 38 9.90 12.50 -7.12
N GLN A 39 10.99 12.10 -7.77
CA GLN A 39 11.31 12.58 -9.12
C GLN A 39 10.31 12.12 -10.19
N ALA A 40 9.72 10.92 -10.04
CA ALA A 40 8.67 10.44 -10.94
C ALA A 40 7.38 11.28 -10.80
N ILE A 41 6.99 11.60 -9.57
CA ILE A 41 5.82 12.45 -9.30
C ILE A 41 6.04 13.87 -9.85
N ILE A 42 7.22 14.46 -9.62
CA ILE A 42 7.56 15.80 -10.13
C ILE A 42 7.59 15.82 -11.66
N ARG A 43 8.13 14.79 -12.32
CA ARG A 43 8.07 14.71 -13.80
C ARG A 43 6.64 14.64 -14.32
N ASN A 44 5.77 13.88 -13.65
CA ASN A 44 4.39 13.73 -14.10
C ASN A 44 3.60 15.04 -13.94
N MET A 45 3.76 15.72 -12.80
CA MET A 45 3.18 17.06 -12.59
C MET A 45 3.71 18.09 -13.60
N LYS A 46 5.01 18.04 -13.93
CA LYS A 46 5.60 18.93 -14.95
C LYS A 46 5.07 18.65 -16.35
N SER A 47 4.81 17.39 -16.69
CA SER A 47 4.20 17.01 -17.97
C SER A 47 2.76 17.52 -18.10
N MET A 48 1.97 17.42 -17.03
CA MET A 48 0.59 17.93 -17.01
C MET A 48 0.54 19.46 -17.12
N LEU A 49 1.47 20.16 -16.45
CA LEU A 49 1.57 21.63 -16.55
C LEU A 49 2.02 22.10 -17.95
N GLY A 50 2.94 21.37 -18.60
CA GLY A 50 3.32 21.65 -19.99
C GLY A 50 2.14 21.54 -20.95
N GLY A 51 1.31 20.49 -20.80
CA GLY A 51 0.10 20.35 -21.61
C GLY A 51 -0.92 21.48 -21.42
N LEU A 52 -1.03 22.02 -20.19
CA LEU A 52 -1.88 23.19 -19.92
C LEU A 52 -1.36 24.45 -20.61
N ASP A 53 -0.05 24.68 -20.60
CA ASP A 53 0.58 25.83 -21.27
C ASP A 53 0.36 25.78 -22.79
N ASP A 54 0.48 24.59 -23.39
CA ASP A 54 0.19 24.37 -24.82
C ASP A 54 -1.28 24.71 -25.16
N THR A 55 -2.24 24.26 -24.35
CA THR A 55 -3.66 24.56 -24.57
C THR A 55 -4.00 26.05 -24.39
N LEU A 56 -3.34 26.74 -23.45
CA LEU A 56 -3.47 28.18 -23.26
C LEU A 56 -2.87 28.95 -24.44
N GLY A 57 -1.73 28.49 -24.97
CA GLY A 57 -1.10 29.03 -26.17
C GLY A 57 -2.00 28.91 -27.40
N GLU A 58 -2.61 27.75 -27.63
CA GLU A 58 -3.56 27.56 -28.74
C GLU A 58 -4.81 28.44 -28.58
N LEU A 59 -5.38 28.53 -27.39
CA LEU A 59 -6.55 29.37 -27.12
C LEU A 59 -6.22 30.86 -27.33
N HIS A 60 -5.03 31.29 -26.90
CA HIS A 60 -4.56 32.66 -27.13
C HIS A 60 -4.37 32.94 -28.62
N GLY A 61 -3.77 32.01 -29.38
CA GLY A 61 -3.61 32.12 -30.82
C GLY A 61 -4.95 32.23 -31.57
N GLN A 62 -5.93 31.40 -31.19
CA GLN A 62 -7.30 31.48 -31.72
C GLN A 62 -7.97 32.82 -31.38
N THR A 63 -7.81 33.29 -30.14
CA THR A 63 -8.37 34.58 -29.69
C THR A 63 -7.74 35.74 -30.46
N MET A 64 -6.43 35.70 -30.70
CA MET A 64 -5.72 36.75 -31.43
C MET A 64 -6.07 36.74 -32.93
N GLN A 65 -6.29 35.57 -33.54
CA GLN A 65 -6.81 35.49 -34.91
C GLN A 65 -8.22 36.08 -35.02
N ILE A 66 -9.10 35.80 -34.05
CA ILE A 66 -10.44 36.40 -34.00
C ILE A 66 -10.36 37.92 -33.81
N ALA A 67 -9.44 38.41 -32.99
CA ALA A 67 -9.21 39.84 -32.80
C ALA A 67 -8.66 40.53 -34.07
N LEU A 68 -7.75 39.88 -34.79
CA LEU A 68 -7.20 40.36 -36.07
C LEU A 68 -8.26 40.36 -37.19
N LEU A 69 -9.17 39.38 -37.21
CA LEU A 69 -10.30 39.35 -38.15
C LEU A 69 -11.44 40.31 -37.75
N GLY A 70 -11.46 40.78 -36.49
CA GLY A 70 -12.54 41.61 -35.93
C GLY A 70 -12.25 43.10 -35.76
N GLY A 71 -11.07 43.60 -36.16
CA GLY A 71 -10.61 44.93 -35.73
C GLY A 71 -9.94 45.77 -36.81
N GLU A 72 -10.73 46.46 -37.63
CA GLU A 72 -10.31 47.76 -38.17
C GLU A 72 -10.43 48.78 -37.02
N PRO A 73 -9.33 49.38 -36.51
CA PRO A 73 -9.34 50.21 -35.30
C PRO A 73 -10.12 51.54 -35.45
N GLN A 74 -10.59 51.87 -36.66
CA GLN A 74 -11.53 52.96 -36.88
C GLN A 74 -12.91 52.69 -36.26
N VAL A 75 -13.37 51.43 -36.22
CA VAL A 75 -14.73 51.06 -35.77
C VAL A 75 -14.89 51.13 -34.24
N ALA A 76 -13.80 51.02 -33.47
CA ALA A 76 -13.85 51.12 -32.01
C ALA A 76 -14.12 52.55 -31.52
N ARG A 77 -13.57 53.57 -32.19
CA ARG A 77 -13.80 54.99 -31.81
C ARG A 77 -15.18 55.49 -32.23
N ASP A 78 -15.74 54.98 -33.32
CA ASP A 78 -17.08 55.38 -33.77
C ASP A 78 -18.20 54.76 -32.91
N ILE A 79 -17.92 53.72 -32.11
CA ILE A 79 -18.94 53.07 -31.27
C ILE A 79 -18.91 53.56 -29.82
N GLU A 80 -17.76 54.03 -29.29
CA GLU A 80 -17.74 54.71 -27.98
C GLU A 80 -18.53 56.04 -28.01
N LYS A 81 -18.77 56.59 -29.22
CA LYS A 81 -19.60 57.77 -29.45
C LYS A 81 -21.06 57.46 -29.85
N CYS A 82 -21.49 56.19 -29.79
CA CYS A 82 -22.89 55.82 -29.97
C CYS A 82 -23.64 56.03 -28.64
N GLY A 83 -23.81 57.30 -28.28
CA GLY A 83 -24.83 57.73 -27.33
C GLY A 83 -26.18 57.20 -27.80
N CYS A 84 -26.79 56.36 -26.98
CA CYS A 84 -28.04 55.65 -27.25
C CYS A 84 -29.26 56.59 -27.18
N ASP A 85 -29.17 57.79 -27.78
CA ASP A 85 -30.17 58.84 -27.61
C ASP A 85 -30.95 59.17 -28.88
N ASN A 86 -30.70 58.51 -30.02
CA ASN A 86 -31.57 58.65 -31.20
C ASN A 86 -32.01 57.31 -31.78
N ALA A 87 -33.28 57.00 -31.54
CA ALA A 87 -34.00 55.79 -31.89
C ALA A 87 -34.34 55.73 -33.38
N GLN A 88 -33.36 55.45 -34.23
CA GLN A 88 -33.62 54.88 -35.57
C GLN A 88 -32.42 54.10 -36.08
N THR A 89 -31.97 53.15 -35.27
CA THR A 89 -30.76 52.36 -35.55
C THR A 89 -31.14 50.93 -35.89
N SER A 90 -30.66 50.48 -37.05
CA SER A 90 -30.87 49.17 -37.65
C SER A 90 -30.64 48.01 -36.66
N SER A 91 -31.52 47.01 -36.69
CA SER A 91 -31.51 45.76 -35.88
C SER A 91 -30.12 45.12 -35.70
N SER A 92 -29.22 45.28 -36.69
CA SER A 92 -27.84 44.81 -36.66
C SER A 92 -26.98 45.39 -35.51
N TYR A 93 -27.13 46.67 -35.16
CA TYR A 93 -26.31 47.30 -34.11
C TYR A 93 -26.68 46.83 -32.69
N ILE A 94 -27.95 46.48 -32.48
CA ILE A 94 -28.44 45.91 -31.20
C ILE A 94 -27.78 44.55 -30.95
N TYR A 95 -27.65 43.73 -32.01
CA TYR A 95 -26.98 42.43 -31.92
C TYR A 95 -25.48 42.56 -31.57
N ALA A 96 -24.76 43.51 -32.20
CA ALA A 96 -23.35 43.74 -31.90
C ALA A 96 -23.11 44.20 -30.45
N CYS A 97 -23.98 45.06 -29.91
CA CYS A 97 -23.90 45.49 -28.51
C CYS A 97 -24.18 44.34 -27.54
N SER A 98 -25.17 43.49 -27.85
CA SER A 98 -25.47 42.29 -27.05
C SER A 98 -24.29 41.31 -27.04
N LEU A 99 -23.68 41.07 -28.21
CA LEU A 99 -22.54 40.15 -28.32
C LEU A 99 -21.32 40.68 -27.55
N ARG A 100 -21.03 41.98 -27.64
CA ARG A 100 -19.94 42.59 -26.85
C ARG A 100 -20.17 42.47 -25.35
N ARG A 101 -21.40 42.69 -24.89
CA ARG A 101 -21.74 42.51 -23.47
C ARG A 101 -21.51 41.07 -23.03
N GLN A 102 -21.92 40.09 -23.85
CA GLN A 102 -21.66 38.68 -23.57
C GLN A 102 -20.16 38.34 -23.52
N LEU A 103 -19.36 38.90 -24.42
CA LEU A 103 -17.89 38.72 -24.40
C LEU A 103 -17.26 39.34 -23.15
N MET A 104 -17.66 40.55 -22.77
CA MET A 104 -17.16 41.19 -21.54
C MET A 104 -17.56 40.41 -20.28
N ASP A 105 -18.79 39.91 -20.22
CA ASP A 105 -19.26 39.06 -19.12
C ASP A 105 -18.47 37.75 -19.06
N HIS A 106 -18.13 37.16 -20.21
CA HIS A 106 -17.31 35.95 -20.28
C HIS A 106 -15.87 36.21 -19.85
N ASP A 107 -15.24 37.28 -20.35
CA ASP A 107 -13.89 37.70 -19.96
C ASP A 107 -13.80 37.95 -18.46
N GLN A 108 -14.82 38.58 -17.87
CA GLN A 108 -14.85 38.81 -16.43
C GLN A 108 -14.94 37.50 -15.66
N ARG A 109 -15.83 36.57 -16.05
CA ARG A 109 -15.92 35.25 -15.42
C ARG A 109 -14.63 34.44 -15.56
N GLN A 110 -13.93 34.56 -16.70
CA GLN A 110 -12.65 33.90 -16.89
C GLN A 110 -11.57 34.50 -15.97
N LYS A 111 -11.53 35.83 -15.82
CA LYS A 111 -10.61 36.48 -14.88
C LYS A 111 -10.88 36.03 -13.45
N ASP A 112 -12.15 36.04 -13.03
CA ASP A 112 -12.55 35.60 -11.70
C ASP A 112 -12.16 34.12 -11.46
N GLY A 113 -12.39 33.26 -12.45
CA GLY A 113 -12.00 31.84 -12.39
C GLY A 113 -10.47 31.63 -12.34
N ILE A 114 -9.69 32.43 -13.08
CA ILE A 114 -8.22 32.38 -13.03
C ILE A 114 -7.73 32.84 -11.65
N GLU A 115 -8.34 33.86 -11.06
CA GLU A 115 -7.99 34.32 -9.71
C GLU A 115 -8.31 33.26 -8.64
N GLU A 116 -9.44 32.57 -8.75
CA GLU A 116 -9.78 31.44 -7.87
C GLU A 116 -8.77 30.30 -7.99
N ILE A 117 -8.40 29.90 -9.22
CA ILE A 117 -7.40 28.86 -9.45
C ILE A 117 -6.04 29.28 -8.86
N LYS A 118 -5.64 30.55 -9.00
CA LYS A 118 -4.40 31.08 -8.40
C LYS A 118 -4.41 30.99 -6.88
N LEU A 119 -5.55 31.26 -6.24
CA LEU A 119 -5.69 31.14 -4.78
C LEU A 119 -5.57 29.69 -4.33
N ILE A 120 -6.23 28.75 -5.02
CA ILE A 120 -6.13 27.32 -4.72
C ILE A 120 -4.69 26.83 -4.91
N LEU A 121 -4.05 27.21 -6.01
CA LEU A 121 -2.66 26.82 -6.29
C LEU A 121 -1.72 27.32 -5.20
N LYS A 122 -1.89 28.58 -4.77
CA LYS A 122 -1.09 29.15 -3.68
C LYS A 122 -1.31 28.43 -2.36
N HIS A 123 -2.55 28.05 -2.04
CA HIS A 123 -2.86 27.27 -0.84
C HIS A 123 -2.21 25.88 -0.87
N VAL A 124 -2.28 25.18 -2.00
CA VAL A 124 -1.61 23.88 -2.18
C VAL A 124 -0.10 24.00 -2.03
N GLU A 125 0.50 25.04 -2.62
CA GLU A 125 1.94 25.28 -2.56
C GLU A 125 2.42 25.67 -1.16
N CYS A 126 1.68 26.55 -0.47
CA CYS A 126 2.12 27.10 0.82
C CYS A 126 1.76 26.24 2.03
N GLU A 127 0.68 25.47 1.96
CA GLU A 127 0.17 24.71 3.11
C GLU A 127 0.34 23.21 2.88
N LEU A 128 -0.21 22.68 1.79
CA LEU A 128 -0.26 21.23 1.59
C LEU A 128 1.11 20.63 1.26
N ALA A 129 1.87 21.26 0.35
CA ALA A 129 3.17 20.77 -0.07
C ALA A 129 4.19 20.65 1.08
N PRO A 130 4.42 21.69 1.92
CA PRO A 130 5.37 21.58 3.02
C PRO A 130 4.92 20.59 4.10
N GLU A 131 3.62 20.47 4.38
CA GLU A 131 3.10 19.49 5.34
C GLU A 131 3.35 18.05 4.88
N LEU A 132 3.08 17.75 3.61
CA LEU A 132 3.33 16.43 3.04
C LEU A 132 4.82 16.10 3.03
N LEU A 133 5.68 17.05 2.62
CA LEU A 133 7.13 16.86 2.62
C LEU A 133 7.68 16.67 4.04
N LYS A 134 7.17 17.43 5.01
CA LYS A 134 7.55 17.30 6.42
C LYS A 134 7.16 15.93 6.96
N LYS A 135 5.92 15.49 6.72
CA LYS A 135 5.44 14.17 7.15
C LYS A 135 6.27 13.05 6.53
N GLN A 136 6.55 13.13 5.23
CA GLN A 136 7.38 12.15 4.55
C GLN A 136 8.81 12.12 5.12
N ALA A 137 9.40 13.28 5.38
CA ALA A 137 10.73 13.38 5.99
C ALA A 137 10.74 12.79 7.42
N GLU A 138 9.71 13.06 8.23
CA GLU A 138 9.56 12.46 9.56
C GLU A 138 9.45 10.93 9.50
N GLU A 139 8.67 10.38 8.56
CA GLU A 139 8.55 8.94 8.36
C GLU A 139 9.86 8.30 7.90
N ASP A 140 10.62 8.97 7.02
CA ASP A 140 11.90 8.47 6.54
C ASP A 140 12.98 8.56 7.64
N ILE A 141 13.02 9.64 8.42
CA ILE A 141 13.90 9.77 9.59
C ILE A 141 13.58 8.69 10.63
N ALA A 142 12.30 8.47 10.93
CA ALA A 142 11.90 7.42 11.88
C ALA A 142 12.36 6.04 11.42
N ARG A 143 12.20 5.73 10.13
CA ARG A 143 12.65 4.46 9.54
C ARG A 143 14.17 4.29 9.63
N GLU A 144 14.93 5.36 9.38
CA GLU A 144 16.39 5.33 9.46
C GLU A 144 16.87 5.17 10.92
N ILE A 145 16.22 5.84 11.87
CA ILE A 145 16.50 5.66 13.30
C ILE A 145 16.23 4.22 13.72
N ASP A 146 15.08 3.64 13.33
CA ASP A 146 14.74 2.25 13.66
C ASP A 146 15.78 1.27 13.11
N GLN A 147 16.25 1.52 11.88
CA GLN A 147 17.32 0.71 11.28
C GLN A 147 18.63 0.83 12.06
N LEU A 148 19.08 2.05 12.37
CA LEU A 148 20.32 2.28 13.12
C LEU A 148 20.25 1.67 14.53
N VAL A 149 19.10 1.78 15.20
CA VAL A 149 18.87 1.16 16.50
C VAL A 149 18.93 -0.36 16.39
N ALA A 150 18.30 -0.96 15.37
CA ALA A 150 18.33 -2.39 15.16
C ALA A 150 19.77 -2.91 14.91
N GLU A 151 20.56 -2.20 14.11
CA GLU A 151 21.96 -2.53 13.84
C GLU A 151 22.81 -2.43 15.11
N GLN A 152 22.67 -1.33 15.87
CA GLN A 152 23.41 -1.14 17.11
C GLN A 152 23.02 -2.17 18.18
N VAL A 153 21.73 -2.47 18.31
CA VAL A 153 21.23 -3.52 19.21
C VAL A 153 21.78 -4.88 18.81
N ALA A 154 21.84 -5.21 17.52
CA ALA A 154 22.42 -6.46 17.05
C ALA A 154 23.91 -6.60 17.40
N ILE A 155 24.68 -5.50 17.33
CA ILE A 155 26.09 -5.48 17.76
C ILE A 155 26.18 -5.67 19.27
N CYS A 156 25.44 -4.89 20.05
CA CYS A 156 25.43 -4.98 21.51
C CYS A 156 25.02 -6.37 21.99
N LEU A 157 24.02 -7.00 21.35
CA LEU A 157 23.57 -8.35 21.71
C LEU A 157 24.66 -9.40 21.47
N LYS A 158 25.44 -9.30 20.39
CA LYS A 158 26.57 -10.21 20.13
C LYS A 158 27.65 -10.12 21.19
N ASP A 159 27.94 -8.91 21.67
CA ASP A 159 28.99 -8.69 22.67
C ASP A 159 28.56 -9.10 24.09
N HIS A 160 27.27 -8.95 24.42
CA HIS A 160 26.78 -9.14 25.78
C HIS A 160 26.08 -10.49 26.01
N ILE A 161 25.53 -11.11 24.98
CA ILE A 161 24.81 -12.38 25.08
C ILE A 161 25.61 -13.46 24.33
N PRO A 162 26.15 -14.47 25.05
CA PRO A 162 26.83 -15.60 24.42
C PRO A 162 25.98 -16.23 23.32
N GLN A 163 26.62 -16.58 22.19
CA GLN A 163 25.95 -17.20 21.04
C GLN A 163 25.15 -18.45 21.44
N GLU A 164 25.65 -19.23 22.40
CA GLU A 164 24.99 -20.43 22.93
C GLU A 164 23.58 -20.14 23.47
N LEU A 165 23.40 -19.03 24.19
CA LEU A 165 22.08 -18.65 24.73
C LEU A 165 21.16 -18.12 23.62
N GLN A 166 21.72 -17.46 22.60
CA GLN A 166 20.94 -17.00 21.45
C GLN A 166 20.40 -18.18 20.65
N ASP A 167 21.24 -19.19 20.43
CA ASP A 167 20.87 -20.42 19.74
C ASP A 167 19.82 -21.22 20.55
N GLU A 168 19.96 -21.28 21.88
CA GLU A 168 18.98 -21.91 22.75
C GLU A 168 17.63 -21.19 22.69
N VAL A 169 17.61 -19.85 22.75
CA VAL A 169 16.35 -19.08 22.63
C VAL A 169 15.71 -19.29 21.26
N ALA A 170 16.51 -19.30 20.18
CA ALA A 170 16.00 -19.55 18.84
C ALA A 170 15.39 -20.95 18.70
N GLU A 171 16.02 -21.96 19.30
CA GLU A 171 15.49 -23.33 19.31
C GLU A 171 14.21 -23.43 20.15
N GLN A 172 14.18 -22.83 21.34
CA GLN A 172 12.98 -22.77 22.18
C GLN A 172 11.83 -22.04 21.48
N GLN A 173 12.11 -20.97 20.73
CA GLN A 173 11.10 -20.27 19.93
C GLN A 173 10.52 -21.18 18.86
N ARG A 174 11.36 -21.93 18.12
CA ARG A 174 10.89 -22.91 17.13
C ARG A 174 10.00 -23.98 17.75
N ILE A 175 10.40 -24.52 18.90
CA ILE A 175 9.61 -25.51 19.65
C ILE A 175 8.27 -24.90 20.09
N LEU A 176 8.26 -23.66 20.59
CA LEU A 176 7.02 -22.98 20.98
C LEU A 176 6.10 -22.73 19.80
N GLU A 177 6.64 -22.38 18.63
CA GLU A 177 5.86 -22.23 17.40
C GLU A 177 5.25 -23.55 16.93
N GLU A 178 6.01 -24.65 17.01
CA GLU A 178 5.51 -26.00 16.73
C GLU A 178 4.38 -26.38 17.71
N VAL A 179 4.60 -26.22 19.02
CA VAL A 179 3.58 -26.54 20.05
C VAL A 179 2.32 -25.68 19.88
N ARG A 180 2.47 -24.37 19.60
CA ARG A 180 1.31 -23.49 19.34
C ARG A 180 0.53 -23.95 18.13
N ARG A 181 1.22 -24.37 17.07
CA ARG A 181 0.59 -24.87 15.86
C ARG A 181 -0.13 -26.20 16.10
N ASP A 182 0.47 -27.11 16.85
CA ASP A 182 -0.14 -28.39 17.21
C ASP A 182 -1.34 -28.21 18.12
N LEU A 183 -1.27 -27.26 19.05
CA LEU A 183 -2.39 -26.88 19.90
C LEU A 183 -3.53 -26.32 19.05
N HIS A 184 -3.24 -25.37 18.15
CA HIS A 184 -4.23 -24.81 17.23
C HIS A 184 -4.85 -25.90 16.36
N ASN A 185 -4.04 -26.77 15.76
CA ASN A 185 -4.51 -27.89 14.94
C ASN A 185 -5.41 -28.85 15.74
N SER A 186 -5.07 -29.10 17.00
CA SER A 186 -5.87 -29.93 17.90
C SER A 186 -7.21 -29.26 18.24
N GLU A 187 -7.22 -27.95 18.47
CA GLU A 187 -8.44 -27.16 18.69
C GLU A 187 -9.31 -27.12 17.43
N SER A 188 -8.72 -26.83 16.27
CA SER A 188 -9.42 -26.84 14.97
C SER A 188 -10.05 -28.21 14.68
N ARG A 189 -9.33 -29.32 14.92
CA ARG A 189 -9.90 -30.68 14.82
C ARG A 189 -11.03 -30.92 15.81
N ARG A 190 -10.95 -30.36 17.02
CA ARG A 190 -12.01 -30.49 18.02
C ARG A 190 -13.28 -29.74 17.58
N SER A 191 -13.11 -28.53 17.05
CA SER A 191 -14.19 -27.72 16.49
C SER A 191 -14.81 -28.37 15.25
N ASN A 192 -13.98 -28.88 14.34
CA ASN A 192 -14.42 -29.59 13.14
C ASN A 192 -15.19 -30.89 13.47
N ALA A 193 -14.84 -31.56 14.56
CA ALA A 193 -15.56 -32.74 15.04
C ALA A 193 -16.98 -32.45 15.57
N ALA A 194 -17.27 -31.20 15.91
CA ALA A 194 -18.59 -30.77 16.35
C ALA A 194 -19.54 -30.47 15.18
N LEU A 195 -19.02 -30.31 13.96
CA LEU A 195 -19.80 -29.97 12.77
C LEU A 195 -20.77 -31.09 12.39
N ARG A 196 -22.03 -30.72 12.11
CA ARG A 196 -23.14 -31.63 11.77
C ARG A 196 -23.50 -31.56 10.28
N LYS A 197 -24.02 -32.66 9.71
CA LYS A 197 -24.33 -32.78 8.27
C LYS A 197 -25.41 -31.80 7.84
N ASP A 198 -26.30 -31.49 8.79
CA ASP A 198 -27.45 -30.63 8.57
C ASP A 198 -27.04 -29.16 8.37
N HIS A 199 -25.77 -28.81 8.64
CA HIS A 199 -25.20 -27.47 8.50
C HIS A 199 -23.97 -27.50 7.57
N GLY A 200 -24.19 -27.83 6.30
CA GLY A 200 -23.12 -27.89 5.28
C GLY A 200 -22.41 -26.55 5.02
N ASP A 201 -23.05 -25.44 5.39
CA ASP A 201 -22.53 -24.08 5.28
C ASP A 201 -21.59 -23.68 6.42
N ASP A 202 -21.46 -24.50 7.47
CA ASP A 202 -20.57 -24.20 8.59
C ASP A 202 -19.10 -24.16 8.14
N ASN A 203 -18.39 -23.13 8.59
CA ASN A 203 -16.99 -22.92 8.26
C ASN A 203 -16.09 -23.99 8.87
N LEU A 204 -15.20 -24.55 8.06
CA LEU A 204 -14.21 -25.51 8.49
C LEU A 204 -13.04 -24.76 9.14
N GLN A 205 -12.68 -25.10 10.37
CA GLN A 205 -11.55 -24.49 11.07
C GLN A 205 -10.24 -24.96 10.46
N VAL A 206 -9.39 -23.99 10.11
CA VAL A 206 -8.13 -24.18 9.38
C VAL A 206 -7.18 -25.05 10.19
N ILE A 207 -6.47 -25.94 9.49
CA ILE A 207 -5.42 -26.78 10.05
C ILE A 207 -4.12 -26.42 9.31
N TYR A 208 -3.11 -26.02 10.05
CA TYR A 208 -1.80 -25.66 9.51
C TYR A 208 -0.99 -26.91 9.19
N LYS A 209 -0.17 -26.83 8.14
CA LYS A 209 0.85 -27.84 7.80
C LYS A 209 2.03 -27.83 8.78
N ALA A 210 2.94 -28.79 8.63
CA ALA A 210 4.21 -28.84 9.38
C ALA A 210 5.16 -27.65 9.08
N ASP A 211 4.88 -26.85 8.05
CA ASP A 211 5.60 -25.60 7.74
C ASP A 211 4.91 -24.35 8.34
N GLY A 212 3.74 -24.50 8.97
CA GLY A 212 2.96 -23.38 9.52
C GLY A 212 2.11 -22.62 8.50
N THR A 213 2.16 -23.01 7.22
CA THR A 213 1.37 -22.39 6.17
C THR A 213 0.06 -23.15 5.93
N VAL A 214 -0.89 -22.47 5.30
CA VAL A 214 -2.19 -23.03 4.93
C VAL A 214 -2.14 -23.47 3.46
N PRO A 215 -2.60 -24.68 3.11
CA PRO A 215 -2.74 -25.09 1.72
C PRO A 215 -3.58 -24.12 0.90
N ALA A 216 -3.15 -23.81 -0.33
CA ALA A 216 -3.91 -22.92 -1.21
C ALA A 216 -5.29 -23.50 -1.58
N ALA A 217 -5.37 -24.84 -1.66
CA ALA A 217 -6.59 -25.59 -1.93
C ALA A 217 -7.40 -25.94 -0.66
N TYR A 218 -7.20 -25.23 0.45
CA TYR A 218 -7.96 -25.49 1.67
C TYR A 218 -9.43 -25.08 1.51
N PRO A 219 -10.40 -25.99 1.75
CA PRO A 219 -11.81 -25.67 1.58
C PRO A 219 -12.33 -24.81 2.74
N PRO A 220 -13.06 -23.71 2.48
CA PRO A 220 -13.57 -22.82 3.54
C PRO A 220 -14.70 -23.44 4.36
N ASN A 221 -15.50 -24.34 3.79
CA ASN A 221 -16.65 -24.97 4.43
C ASN A 221 -16.78 -26.46 4.02
N LEU A 222 -17.68 -27.18 4.70
CA LEU A 222 -17.89 -28.61 4.43
C LEU A 222 -18.41 -28.87 3.01
N GLN A 223 -19.27 -28.00 2.48
CA GLN A 223 -19.76 -28.14 1.11
C GLN A 223 -18.61 -28.08 0.09
N ALA A 224 -17.74 -27.08 0.18
CA ALA A 224 -16.57 -26.95 -0.68
C ALA A 224 -15.65 -28.17 -0.56
N LEU A 225 -15.49 -28.75 0.65
CA LEU A 225 -14.74 -29.98 0.86
C LEU A 225 -15.36 -31.18 0.10
N PHE A 226 -16.69 -31.30 0.08
CA PHE A 226 -17.39 -32.38 -0.63
C PHE A 226 -17.42 -32.19 -2.16
N ASP A 227 -17.41 -30.94 -2.61
CA ASP A 227 -17.41 -30.55 -4.03
C ASP A 227 -16.02 -30.62 -4.68
N MET A 228 -14.95 -30.84 -3.89
CA MET A 228 -13.59 -31.01 -4.43
C MET A 228 -13.49 -32.20 -5.37
N ASP A 229 -12.76 -32.00 -6.46
CA ASP A 229 -12.43 -33.01 -7.45
C ASP A 229 -11.30 -33.95 -6.99
N ALA A 230 -11.15 -35.07 -7.71
CA ALA A 230 -10.16 -36.09 -7.41
C ALA A 230 -8.70 -35.59 -7.41
N PRO A 231 -8.24 -34.76 -8.36
CA PRO A 231 -6.86 -34.28 -8.34
C PRO A 231 -6.62 -33.25 -7.23
N THR A 232 -7.55 -32.34 -6.95
CA THR A 232 -7.39 -31.36 -5.87
C THR A 232 -7.38 -32.01 -4.49
N SER A 233 -8.28 -32.97 -4.24
CA SER A 233 -8.25 -33.74 -2.98
C SER A 233 -6.95 -34.52 -2.80
N ARG A 234 -6.36 -35.05 -3.88
CA ARG A 234 -5.05 -35.71 -3.83
C ARG A 234 -3.91 -34.72 -3.57
N ALA A 235 -3.90 -33.58 -4.24
CA ALA A 235 -2.91 -32.54 -4.03
C ALA A 235 -2.93 -32.07 -2.56
N LEU A 236 -4.12 -31.82 -2.01
CA LEU A 236 -4.31 -31.45 -0.62
C LEU A 236 -3.78 -32.52 0.35
N MET A 237 -3.99 -33.81 0.05
CA MET A 237 -3.43 -34.88 0.87
C MET A 237 -1.90 -34.90 0.87
N LEU A 238 -1.28 -34.68 -0.29
CA LEU A 238 0.18 -34.62 -0.43
C LEU A 238 0.76 -33.41 0.31
N GLU A 239 0.09 -32.26 0.24
CA GLU A 239 0.50 -31.06 0.98
C GLU A 239 0.49 -31.26 2.51
N TYR A 240 -0.42 -32.08 3.02
CA TYR A 240 -0.43 -32.49 4.44
C TYR A 240 0.52 -33.65 4.77
N GLY A 241 1.27 -34.16 3.78
CA GLY A 241 2.21 -35.26 3.98
C GLY A 241 1.57 -36.63 4.21
N MET A 242 0.32 -36.84 3.78
CA MET A 242 -0.34 -38.14 3.89
C MET A 242 0.11 -39.09 2.76
N SER A 243 0.68 -40.24 3.13
CA SER A 243 1.23 -41.22 2.17
C SER A 243 0.17 -42.06 1.43
N ASP A 244 -1.04 -42.16 1.96
CA ASP A 244 -2.09 -43.08 1.51
C ASP A 244 -2.99 -42.49 0.41
N THR A 245 -2.42 -41.82 -0.59
CA THR A 245 -3.21 -41.26 -1.70
C THR A 245 -3.76 -42.36 -2.62
N SER A 246 -5.02 -42.25 -3.02
CA SER A 246 -5.68 -43.16 -3.95
C SER A 246 -6.16 -42.45 -5.22
N GLU A 247 -6.46 -43.23 -6.27
CA GLU A 247 -7.11 -42.72 -7.47
C GLU A 247 -8.58 -42.35 -7.24
N SER A 248 -9.24 -42.96 -6.25
CA SER A 248 -10.64 -42.67 -5.91
C SER A 248 -10.76 -41.40 -5.07
N ARG A 249 -11.58 -40.46 -5.57
CA ARG A 249 -11.97 -39.22 -4.89
C ARG A 249 -12.54 -39.49 -3.50
N GLU A 250 -13.46 -40.43 -3.41
CA GLU A 250 -14.18 -40.78 -2.18
C GLU A 250 -13.23 -41.32 -1.11
N ARG A 251 -12.22 -42.11 -1.51
CA ARG A 251 -11.22 -42.62 -0.58
C ARG A 251 -10.33 -41.50 -0.04
N ASN A 252 -9.89 -40.57 -0.90
CA ASN A 252 -9.09 -39.42 -0.49
C ASN A 252 -9.87 -38.48 0.43
N LEU A 253 -11.12 -38.16 0.07
CA LEU A 253 -12.01 -37.34 0.88
C LEU A 253 -12.29 -37.97 2.25
N ASN A 254 -12.54 -39.29 2.31
CA ASN A 254 -12.74 -39.98 3.58
C ASN A 254 -11.49 -39.90 4.49
N ARG A 255 -10.29 -39.94 3.91
CA ARG A 255 -9.03 -39.74 4.66
C ARG A 255 -8.86 -38.30 5.14
N LEU A 256 -9.17 -37.32 4.28
CA LEU A 256 -9.16 -35.90 4.67
C LEU A 256 -10.17 -35.60 5.77
N LEU A 257 -11.39 -36.11 5.68
CA LEU A 257 -12.42 -36.01 6.72
C LEU A 257 -11.91 -36.60 8.04
N GLN A 258 -11.30 -37.79 8.00
CA GLN A 258 -10.68 -38.41 9.17
C GLN A 258 -9.55 -37.55 9.76
N PHE A 259 -8.69 -36.98 8.92
CA PHE A 259 -7.59 -36.11 9.33
C PHE A 259 -8.09 -34.80 9.96
N PHE A 260 -9.14 -34.21 9.41
CA PHE A 260 -9.83 -33.04 9.97
C PHE A 260 -10.72 -33.36 11.16
N ASN A 261 -10.81 -34.65 11.55
CA ASN A 261 -11.62 -35.19 12.63
C ASN A 261 -13.14 -34.93 12.45
N VAL A 262 -13.59 -34.83 11.21
CA VAL A 262 -14.99 -34.67 10.87
C VAL A 262 -15.67 -36.05 10.84
N LYS A 263 -16.77 -36.21 11.56
CA LYS A 263 -17.49 -37.49 11.71
C LYS A 263 -18.39 -37.81 10.51
N TYR A 264 -17.81 -37.83 9.30
CA TYR A 264 -18.49 -38.26 8.07
C TYR A 264 -17.75 -39.38 7.36
N GLN A 265 -18.54 -40.22 6.71
CA GLN A 265 -18.04 -41.22 5.78
C GLN A 265 -18.86 -41.14 4.49
N MET A 266 -18.18 -40.87 3.38
CA MET A 266 -18.74 -41.00 2.05
C MET A 266 -18.90 -42.49 1.75
N VAL A 267 -20.14 -42.92 1.56
CA VAL A 267 -20.45 -44.27 1.09
C VAL A 267 -20.33 -44.25 -0.42
N SER A 268 -19.41 -45.05 -0.96
CA SER A 268 -19.35 -45.28 -2.40
C SER A 268 -20.65 -45.97 -2.82
N THR A 269 -21.59 -45.22 -3.37
CA THR A 269 -22.72 -45.79 -4.12
C THR A 269 -22.14 -46.35 -5.42
N LYS A 270 -21.51 -47.52 -5.33
CA LYS A 270 -21.34 -48.37 -6.50
C LYS A 270 -22.78 -48.62 -6.97
N GLN A 271 -23.16 -47.99 -8.07
CA GLN A 271 -24.42 -48.25 -8.73
C GLN A 271 -24.58 -49.76 -8.83
N SER A 272 -25.53 -50.32 -8.09
CA SER A 272 -26.10 -51.61 -8.40
C SER A 272 -26.90 -51.43 -9.70
N PHE A 273 -26.20 -51.33 -10.83
CA PHE A 273 -26.79 -51.64 -12.12
C PHE A 273 -26.95 -53.17 -12.15
N GLY A 274 -27.92 -53.63 -11.38
CA GLY A 274 -28.52 -54.94 -11.53
C GLY A 274 -29.24 -54.90 -12.86
N ASP A 275 -28.52 -55.36 -13.88
CA ASP A 275 -28.97 -56.19 -14.98
C ASP A 275 -30.35 -56.82 -14.70
N ILE A 276 -31.43 -56.11 -15.00
CA ILE A 276 -32.78 -56.69 -15.09
C ILE A 276 -32.81 -57.37 -16.46
N GLY A 277 -32.32 -58.61 -16.46
CA GLY A 277 -32.46 -59.53 -17.57
C GLY A 277 -33.94 -59.66 -17.93
N VAL A 278 -34.28 -59.14 -19.11
CA VAL A 278 -35.51 -59.45 -19.84
C VAL A 278 -35.48 -60.95 -20.16
N ARG A 279 -36.47 -61.68 -19.64
CA ARG A 279 -36.89 -62.98 -20.14
C ARG A 279 -38.36 -62.92 -20.51
#